data_AF-A0A7S2LGC6-F1
#
_entry.id   AF-A0A7S2LGC6-F1
#
_cell.length_a   1.000
_cell.length_b   1.000
_cell.length_c   1.000
_cell.angle_alpha   90.00
_cell.angle_beta   90.00
_cell.angle_gamma   90.00
#
_symmetry.space_group_name_H-M   'P 1'
#
loop_
_entity.id
_entity.type
_entity.pdbx_description
1 polymer ?
#
loop_
_entity_poly.entity_id
_entity_poly.type
_entity_poly.pdbx_seq_one_letter_code
_entity_poly.pdbx_strand_id
1 'polypeptide(L)'
;FLQVALAGATGRVVFLDSDHLEQLDDLLDIVRCQVGLLVVLLTTNTLRRPWCAGESVVAHQSHRRASAILSHSFAAPGADQLQDMGTYFDDVQDGLAVVGVTSEHVAAAYE
;
A
#
# COMPACT_ATOMS: atom_id res chain seq x y z
N PHE A 1 -7.68 -15.43 -10.49
CA PHE A 1 -7.29 -16.72 -9.88
C PHE A 1 -6.87 -16.56 -8.42
N LEU A 2 -5.92 -15.66 -8.11
CA LEU A 2 -5.45 -15.43 -6.74
C LEU A 2 -6.56 -15.04 -5.75
N GLN A 3 -7.42 -14.07 -6.12
CA GLN A 3 -8.56 -13.64 -5.30
C GLN A 3 -9.48 -14.82 -4.94
N VAL A 4 -9.83 -15.66 -5.92
CA VAL A 4 -10.69 -16.84 -5.73
C VAL A 4 -10.02 -17.88 -4.84
N ALA A 5 -8.72 -18.13 -5.02
CA ALA A 5 -7.96 -19.06 -4.19
C ALA A 5 -7.89 -18.58 -2.72
N LEU A 6 -7.61 -17.30 -2.50
CA LEU A 6 -7.58 -16.70 -1.16
C LEU A 6 -8.97 -16.69 -0.51
N ALA A 7 -10.02 -16.36 -1.27
CA ALA A 7 -11.38 -16.41 -0.79
C ALA A 7 -11.78 -17.84 -0.39
N GLY A 8 -11.45 -18.84 -1.22
CA GLY A 8 -11.70 -20.25 -0.94
C GLY A 8 -10.95 -20.77 0.29
N ALA A 9 -9.70 -20.37 0.47
CA ALA A 9 -8.88 -20.81 1.60
C ALA A 9 -9.24 -20.13 2.93
N THR A 10 -9.73 -18.89 2.89
CA THR A 10 -9.99 -18.07 4.09
C THR A 10 -11.47 -17.95 4.45
N GLY A 11 -12.38 -18.22 3.50
CA GLY A 11 -13.81 -17.94 3.64
C GLY A 11 -14.15 -16.45 3.69
N ARG A 12 -13.23 -15.57 3.29
CA ARG A 12 -13.39 -14.10 3.37
C ARG A 12 -13.58 -13.50 1.99
N VAL A 13 -14.24 -12.34 1.96
CA VAL A 13 -14.20 -11.46 0.78
C VAL A 13 -12.79 -10.91 0.64
N VAL A 14 -12.19 -11.11 -0.52
CA VAL A 14 -10.83 -10.67 -0.85
C VAL A 14 -10.94 -9.59 -1.91
N PHE A 15 -10.20 -8.51 -1.72
CA PHE A 15 -10.05 -7.42 -2.67
C PHE A 15 -8.59 -7.39 -3.14
N LEU A 16 -8.35 -7.19 -4.44
CA LEU A 16 -7.03 -7.00 -5.02
C LEU A 16 -6.94 -5.60 -5.60
N ASP A 17 -5.88 -4.87 -5.23
CA ASP A 17 -5.59 -3.51 -5.70
C ASP A 17 -5.44 -3.43 -7.22
N SER A 18 -4.87 -4.47 -7.84
CA SER A 18 -4.68 -4.56 -9.29
C SER A 18 -5.97 -4.52 -10.11
N ASP A 19 -7.12 -4.81 -9.51
CA ASP A 19 -8.40 -4.91 -10.20
C ASP A 19 -9.13 -3.56 -10.29
N HIS A 20 -8.67 -2.53 -9.54
CA HIS A 20 -9.36 -1.24 -9.38
C HIS A 20 -8.39 -0.04 -9.39
N LEU A 21 -7.57 0.05 -10.43
CA LEU A 21 -6.52 1.08 -10.57
C LEU A 21 -7.03 2.46 -11.07
N GLU A 22 -8.31 2.59 -11.42
CA GLU A 22 -8.82 3.79 -12.12
C GLU A 22 -9.34 4.89 -11.18
N GLN A 23 -9.69 4.57 -9.92
CA GLN A 23 -10.26 5.53 -8.96
C GLN A 23 -9.57 5.40 -7.60
N LEU A 24 -8.51 6.19 -7.41
CA LEU A 24 -7.66 6.14 -6.23
C LEU A 24 -8.41 6.50 -4.94
N ASP A 25 -9.33 7.47 -4.99
CA ASP A 25 -10.12 7.88 -3.83
C ASP A 25 -10.97 6.74 -3.29
N ASP A 26 -11.65 6.00 -4.16
CA ASP A 26 -12.46 4.84 -3.81
C ASP A 26 -11.61 3.73 -3.19
N LEU A 27 -10.41 3.47 -3.75
CA LEU A 27 -9.47 2.49 -3.22
C LEU A 27 -9.05 2.85 -1.77
N LEU A 28 -8.69 4.11 -1.53
CA LEU A 28 -8.31 4.57 -0.21
C LEU A 28 -9.47 4.56 0.78
N ASP A 29 -10.69 4.88 0.35
CA ASP A 29 -11.89 4.79 1.19
C ASP A 29 -12.24 3.34 1.58
N ILE A 30 -12.06 2.39 0.66
CA ILE A 30 -12.18 0.97 0.95
C ILE A 30 -11.18 0.57 2.03
N VAL A 31 -9.91 0.96 1.90
CA VAL A 31 -8.87 0.68 2.91
C VAL A 31 -9.22 1.34 4.25
N ARG A 32 -9.66 2.59 4.24
CA ARG A 32 -9.99 3.38 5.43
C ARG A 32 -11.13 2.78 6.25
N CYS A 33 -12.17 2.27 5.58
CA CYS A 33 -13.45 1.97 6.23
C CYS A 33 -13.89 0.51 6.13
N GLN A 34 -13.49 -0.23 5.08
CA GLN A 34 -14.06 -1.54 4.75
C GLN A 34 -13.06 -2.70 4.90
N VAL A 35 -11.76 -2.41 4.95
CA VAL A 35 -10.72 -3.44 5.09
C VAL A 35 -10.52 -3.84 6.56
N GLY A 36 -10.72 -5.12 6.85
CA GLY A 36 -10.41 -5.71 8.17
C GLY A 36 -8.94 -6.13 8.36
N LEU A 37 -8.23 -6.39 7.27
CA LEU A 37 -6.81 -6.70 7.21
C LEU A 37 -6.25 -6.31 5.85
N LEU A 38 -5.28 -5.39 5.83
CA LEU A 38 -4.48 -5.11 4.64
C LEU A 38 -3.33 -6.13 4.58
N VAL A 39 -3.20 -6.84 3.46
CA VAL A 39 -2.06 -7.74 3.21
C VAL A 39 -1.20 -7.14 2.12
N VAL A 40 0.02 -6.73 2.46
CA VAL A 40 0.94 -6.10 1.52
C VAL A 40 1.97 -7.12 1.07
N LEU A 41 1.94 -7.49 -0.21
CA LEU A 41 3.01 -8.29 -0.81
C LEU A 41 4.17 -7.35 -1.15
N LEU A 42 5.21 -7.36 -0.31
CA LEU A 42 6.38 -6.53 -0.44
C LEU A 42 7.30 -7.10 -1.53
N THR A 43 7.37 -6.41 -2.65
CA THR A 43 8.29 -6.66 -3.78
C THR A 43 9.15 -5.42 -4.01
N THR A 44 10.14 -5.49 -4.91
CA THR A 44 10.96 -4.31 -5.28
C THR A 44 10.12 -3.11 -5.73
N ASN A 45 8.95 -3.36 -6.34
CA ASN A 45 8.13 -2.32 -6.96
C ASN A 45 6.93 -1.91 -6.11
N THR A 46 6.56 -2.69 -5.07
CA THR A 46 5.34 -2.47 -4.30
C THR A 46 5.32 -1.05 -3.76
N LEU A 47 6.39 -0.64 -3.09
CA LEU A 47 6.44 0.67 -2.45
C LEU A 47 7.03 1.76 -3.34
N ARG A 48 7.37 1.45 -4.60
CA ARG A 48 7.73 2.44 -5.63
C ARG A 48 6.53 3.00 -6.36
N ARG A 49 5.41 2.27 -6.31
CA ARG A 49 4.13 2.68 -6.86
C ARG A 49 3.40 3.55 -5.84
N PRO A 50 3.05 4.80 -6.19
CA PRO A 50 2.41 5.73 -5.26
C PRO A 50 1.17 5.14 -4.58
N TRP A 51 0.36 4.39 -5.32
CA TRP A 51 -0.91 3.83 -4.83
C TRP A 51 -0.72 2.87 -3.66
N CYS A 52 0.22 1.92 -3.78
CA CYS A 52 0.50 0.94 -2.73
C CYS A 52 1.04 1.60 -1.44
N ALA A 53 1.80 2.70 -1.58
CA ALA A 53 2.22 3.49 -0.44
C ALA A 53 1.04 4.27 0.18
N GLY A 54 0.16 4.84 -0.66
CA GLY A 54 -1.06 5.49 -0.20
C GLY A 54 -1.96 4.54 0.62
N GLU A 55 -2.16 3.31 0.17
CA GLU A 55 -2.93 2.29 0.90
C GLU A 55 -2.29 1.96 2.26
N SER A 56 -0.96 1.80 2.28
CA SER A 56 -0.22 1.52 3.52
C SER A 56 -0.34 2.67 4.52
N VAL A 57 -0.24 3.91 4.04
CA VAL A 57 -0.43 5.13 4.86
C VAL A 57 -1.83 5.22 5.41
N VAL A 58 -2.85 5.04 4.56
CA VAL A 58 -4.25 5.15 4.99
C VAL A 58 -4.60 4.05 5.99
N ALA A 59 -4.11 2.82 5.78
CA ALA A 59 -4.27 1.74 6.74
C ALA A 59 -3.62 2.08 8.09
N HIS A 60 -2.39 2.62 8.08
CA HIS A 60 -1.68 3.03 9.29
C HIS A 60 -2.44 4.15 10.05
N GLN A 61 -2.79 5.24 9.36
CA GLN A 61 -3.51 6.39 9.94
C GLN A 61 -4.91 6.02 10.45
N SER A 62 -5.56 5.05 9.82
CA SER A 62 -6.90 4.59 10.19
C SER A 62 -6.87 3.42 11.19
N HIS A 63 -5.69 3.09 11.74
CA HIS A 63 -5.48 1.98 12.67
C HIS A 63 -6.05 0.64 12.18
N ARG A 64 -5.93 0.38 10.88
CA ARG A 64 -6.29 -0.90 10.27
C ARG A 64 -5.18 -1.90 10.48
N ARG A 65 -5.56 -3.16 10.68
CA ARG A 65 -4.58 -4.24 10.79
C ARG A 65 -3.87 -4.40 9.45
N ALA A 66 -2.55 -4.48 9.47
CA ALA A 66 -1.73 -4.76 8.30
C ALA A 66 -0.84 -5.98 8.54
N SER A 67 -0.53 -6.73 7.49
CA SER A 67 0.47 -7.79 7.51
C SER A 67 1.26 -7.76 6.21
N ALA A 68 2.57 -7.78 6.35
CA ALA A 68 3.49 -7.77 5.22
C ALA A 68 3.95 -9.19 4.88
N ILE A 69 3.92 -9.53 3.58
CA ILE A 69 4.52 -10.75 3.04
C ILE A 69 5.76 -10.33 2.27
N LEU A 70 6.94 -10.73 2.76
CA LEU A 70 8.22 -10.42 2.14
C LEU A 70 8.45 -11.34 0.94
N SER A 71 8.56 -10.76 -0.26
CA SER A 71 9.05 -11.46 -1.44
C SER A 71 10.57 -11.56 -1.43
N HIS A 72 11.11 -12.54 -2.15
CA HIS A 72 12.55 -12.66 -2.44
C HIS A 72 13.13 -11.42 -3.15
N SER A 73 12.28 -10.65 -3.84
CA SER A 73 12.66 -9.43 -4.54
C SER A 73 12.55 -8.17 -3.66
N PHE A 74 12.07 -8.28 -2.43
CA PHE A 74 11.93 -7.09 -1.58
C PHE A 74 13.29 -6.48 -1.26
N ALA A 75 13.40 -5.16 -1.48
CA ALA A 75 14.53 -4.36 -1.09
C ALA A 75 14.00 -3.20 -0.24
N ALA A 76 14.27 -3.26 1.07
CA ALA A 76 13.88 -2.19 1.98
C ALA A 76 14.56 -0.86 1.57
N PRO A 77 13.88 0.29 1.75
CA PRO A 77 14.50 1.59 1.56
C PRO A 77 15.72 1.75 2.49
N GLY A 78 16.78 2.37 1.97
CA GLY A 78 17.91 2.83 2.75
C GLY A 78 17.53 3.94 3.73
N ALA A 79 18.41 4.22 4.69
CA ALA A 79 18.16 5.28 5.69
C ALA A 79 18.02 6.68 5.06
N ASP A 80 18.76 6.93 3.97
CA ASP A 80 18.65 8.11 3.12
C ASP A 80 17.30 8.18 2.40
N GLN A 81 16.82 7.05 1.89
CA GLN A 81 15.52 6.95 1.22
C GLN A 81 14.34 7.09 2.19
N LEU A 82 14.49 6.66 3.45
CA LEU A 82 13.48 6.90 4.49
C LEU A 82 13.36 8.38 4.87
N GLN A 83 14.44 9.15 4.76
CA GLN A 83 14.44 10.60 5.01
C GLN A 83 13.80 11.38 3.86
N ASP A 84 13.96 10.90 2.62
CA ASP A 84 13.28 11.44 1.45
C ASP A 84 12.70 10.32 0.60
N MET A 85 11.51 9.84 1.02
CA MET A 85 10.78 8.80 0.30
C MET A 85 10.44 9.20 -1.14
N GLY A 86 10.46 10.50 -1.47
CA GLY A 86 10.28 10.99 -2.85
C GLY A 86 11.32 10.40 -3.82
N THR A 87 12.52 10.09 -3.33
CA THR A 87 13.60 9.44 -4.12
C THR A 87 13.44 7.93 -4.27
N TYR A 88 12.57 7.32 -3.46
CA TYR A 88 12.31 5.89 -3.48
C TYR A 88 11.23 5.50 -4.50
N PHE A 89 10.40 6.46 -4.88
CA PHE A 89 9.30 6.24 -5.81
C PHE A 89 9.67 6.57 -7.26
N ASP A 90 9.11 5.82 -8.20
CA ASP A 90 9.41 6.02 -9.62
C ASP A 90 8.57 7.17 -10.26
N ASP A 91 7.41 7.57 -9.68
CA ASP A 91 6.46 8.54 -10.31
C ASP A 91 5.50 9.25 -9.30
N VAL A 92 5.99 10.15 -8.41
CA VAL A 92 5.13 10.67 -7.29
C VAL A 92 4.39 11.96 -7.56
N GLN A 93 4.76 12.76 -8.56
CA GLN A 93 4.42 14.18 -8.43
C GLN A 93 2.92 14.52 -8.45
N ASP A 94 2.04 13.69 -9.01
CA ASP A 94 0.62 14.05 -9.13
C ASP A 94 -0.39 13.18 -8.36
N GLY A 95 -0.05 11.94 -7.95
CA GLY A 95 -1.06 11.01 -7.40
C GLY A 95 -1.29 11.08 -5.88
N LEU A 96 -0.22 11.18 -5.09
CA LEU A 96 -0.29 11.12 -3.61
C LEU A 96 -0.63 12.47 -2.96
N ALA A 97 -0.24 13.57 -3.61
CA ALA A 97 -0.56 14.92 -3.15
C ALA A 97 -2.09 15.18 -3.16
N VAL A 98 -2.80 14.60 -4.14
CA VAL A 98 -4.27 14.73 -4.30
C VAL A 98 -5.02 14.15 -3.10
N VAL A 99 -4.44 13.16 -2.42
CA VAL A 99 -5.05 12.46 -1.28
C VAL A 99 -4.41 12.85 0.06
N GLY A 100 -3.58 13.90 0.09
CA GLY A 100 -2.95 14.42 1.30
C GLY A 100 -1.87 13.52 1.90
N VAL A 101 -1.33 12.57 1.13
CA VAL A 101 -0.26 11.68 1.59
C VAL A 101 1.10 12.31 1.27
N THR A 102 1.92 12.54 2.29
CA THR A 102 3.26 13.10 2.19
C THR A 102 4.33 12.01 2.32
N SER A 103 5.57 12.31 1.92
CA SER A 103 6.72 11.43 2.14
C SER A 103 6.91 11.05 3.61
N GLU A 104 6.61 11.97 4.53
CA GLU A 104 6.64 11.73 5.99
C GLU A 104 5.59 10.70 6.41
N HIS A 105 4.37 10.79 5.88
CA HIS A 105 3.32 9.82 6.16
C HIS A 105 3.73 8.42 5.71
N VAL A 106 4.40 8.31 4.56
CA VAL A 106 4.90 7.03 4.04
C VAL A 106 5.99 6.48 4.95
N ALA A 107 6.99 7.28 5.32
CA ALA A 107 8.06 6.84 6.22
C ALA A 107 7.50 6.33 7.56
N ALA A 108 6.51 7.02 8.13
CA ALA A 108 5.84 6.58 9.36
C ALA A 108 5.08 5.25 9.22
N ALA A 109 4.65 4.88 8.02
CA ALA A 109 3.97 3.59 7.77
C ALA A 109 4.96 2.40 7.66
N TYR A 110 6.27 2.65 7.64
CA TYR A 110 7.32 1.62 7.62
C TYR A 110 7.82 1.21 9.02
N GLU A 111 7.56 2.00 10.06
CA GLU A 111 7.93 1.71 11.45
C GLU A 111 6.90 0.80 12.15
#